data_AF-A0A6P0UB55-F1
#
_entry.id   AF-A0A6P0UB55-F1
#
_cell.length_a   1.000
_cell.length_b   1.000
_cell.length_c   1.000
_cell.angle_alpha   90.00
_cell.angle_beta   90.00
_cell.angle_gamma   90.00
#
_symmetry.space_group_name_H-M   'P 1'
#
loop_
_entity.id
_entity.type
_entity.pdbx_description
1 polymer ?
#
loop_
_entity_poly.entity_id
_entity_poly.type
_entity_poly.pdbx_seq_one_letter_code
_entity_poly.pdbx_strand_id
1 'polypeptide(L)'
;MRNNKSSDRDSILEKWPASRFFIISALMLTIDLVLLIGLQSRLVLETTLISGVLCASGWLLFQQPSNQIENLLNKLYGWGIYWLVLGLAFEPFQGGIKKDSATLSYFFITTGMSIFLLILFTVVRDYFQQKSILKLFIYNGQNPMIAYVVFGNLLLPILKLTGWYEKIAQMTQTTRLGLLTGFIYTLIVALIVSVFSKLKLFWRT
;
A
#
# COMPACT_ATOMS: atom_id res chain seq x y z
N MET A 1 -15.76 29.29 -35.07
CA MET A 1 -14.61 29.80 -34.28
C MET A 1 -14.99 29.91 -32.80
N ARG A 2 -15.11 28.77 -32.10
CA ARG A 2 -15.54 28.74 -30.70
C ARG A 2 -14.54 27.91 -29.90
N ASN A 3 -13.83 28.61 -29.02
CA ASN A 3 -13.08 28.14 -27.86
C ASN A 3 -11.91 27.15 -28.08
N ASN A 4 -10.76 27.70 -28.48
CA ASN A 4 -9.44 27.10 -28.23
C ASN A 4 -8.74 27.76 -27.01
N LYS A 5 -9.52 28.38 -26.10
CA LYS A 5 -9.00 29.22 -25.00
C LYS A 5 -8.97 28.53 -23.63
N SER A 6 -9.24 27.22 -23.59
CA SER A 6 -9.18 26.41 -22.36
C SER A 6 -7.89 25.61 -22.21
N SER A 7 -7.13 25.34 -23.28
CA SER A 7 -5.86 24.59 -23.17
C SER A 7 -4.67 25.44 -22.71
N ASP A 8 -4.74 26.78 -22.89
CA ASP A 8 -3.67 27.71 -22.52
C ASP A 8 -3.79 28.28 -21.09
N ARG A 9 -4.87 27.99 -20.37
CA ARG A 9 -5.02 28.39 -18.96
C ARG A 9 -4.57 27.33 -17.96
N ASP A 10 -4.39 26.10 -18.41
CA ASP A 10 -3.88 24.99 -17.59
C ASP A 10 -2.33 24.97 -17.53
N SER A 11 -1.65 25.90 -18.20
CA SER A 11 -0.19 25.94 -18.36
C SER A 11 0.53 26.98 -17.49
N ILE A 12 -0.18 27.81 -16.70
CA ILE A 12 0.42 28.92 -15.93
C ILE A 12 0.41 28.69 -14.41
N LEU A 13 -0.27 27.64 -13.91
CA LEU A 13 -0.09 27.23 -12.51
C LEU A 13 1.15 26.35 -12.41
N GLU A 14 2.17 26.82 -11.69
CA GLU A 14 3.38 26.06 -11.41
C GLU A 14 3.01 24.70 -10.81
N LYS A 15 3.24 23.65 -11.60
CA LYS A 15 3.13 22.26 -11.13
C LYS A 15 4.10 22.06 -9.97
N TRP A 16 3.75 21.21 -9.01
CA TRP A 16 4.70 20.82 -7.98
C TRP A 16 6.00 20.30 -8.61
N PRO A 17 7.18 20.72 -8.11
CA PRO A 17 8.43 20.30 -8.70
C PRO A 17 8.64 18.80 -8.53
N ALA A 18 9.41 18.20 -9.44
CA ALA A 18 9.83 16.81 -9.41
C ALA A 18 10.31 16.32 -8.04
N SER A 19 11.13 17.13 -7.37
CA SER A 19 11.68 16.86 -6.05
C SER A 19 10.58 16.69 -4.99
N ARG A 20 9.51 17.47 -5.08
CA ARG A 20 8.38 17.41 -4.15
C ARG A 20 7.66 16.07 -4.24
N PHE A 21 7.42 15.55 -5.44
CA PHE A 21 6.83 14.22 -5.63
C PHE A 21 7.74 13.09 -5.09
N PHE A 22 9.05 13.19 -5.30
CA PHE A 22 9.99 12.24 -4.73
C PHE A 22 9.96 12.25 -3.19
N ILE A 23 9.97 13.44 -2.58
CA ILE A 23 9.89 13.60 -1.13
C ILE A 23 8.55 13.06 -0.60
N ILE A 24 7.43 13.33 -1.27
CA ILE A 24 6.12 12.79 -0.91
C ILE A 24 6.15 11.26 -0.90
N SER A 25 6.67 10.63 -1.97
CA SER A 25 6.80 9.17 -2.04
C SER A 25 7.64 8.60 -0.90
N ALA A 26 8.82 9.19 -0.65
CA ALA A 26 9.69 8.77 0.43
C ALA A 26 9.00 8.94 1.80
N LEU A 27 8.26 10.03 2.00
CA LEU A 27 7.54 10.32 3.24
C LEU A 27 6.37 9.35 3.47
N MET A 28 5.57 9.03 2.45
CA MET A 28 4.49 8.04 2.57
C MET A 28 5.07 6.68 3.00
N LEU A 29 6.11 6.22 2.29
CA LEU A 29 6.78 4.95 2.62
C LEU A 29 7.38 4.95 4.02
N THR A 30 8.00 6.06 4.43
CA THR A 30 8.60 6.20 5.76
C THR A 30 7.55 6.14 6.87
N ILE A 31 6.41 6.83 6.70
CA ILE A 31 5.30 6.77 7.67
C ILE A 31 4.81 5.33 7.83
N ASP A 32 4.58 4.62 6.73
CA ASP A 32 4.09 3.23 6.77
C ASP A 32 5.09 2.30 7.47
N LEU A 33 6.40 2.46 7.24
CA LEU A 33 7.44 1.67 7.91
C LEU A 33 7.55 2.00 9.39
N VAL A 34 7.46 3.28 9.78
CA VAL A 34 7.47 3.70 11.19
C VAL A 34 6.28 3.10 11.93
N LEU A 35 5.09 3.17 11.35
CA LEU A 35 3.87 2.58 11.93
C LEU A 35 4.03 1.08 12.08
N LEU A 36 4.51 0.39 11.04
CA LEU A 36 4.67 -1.06 11.07
C LEU A 36 5.69 -1.49 12.14
N ILE A 37 6.87 -0.89 12.18
CA ILE A 37 7.93 -1.26 13.13
C ILE A 37 7.53 -0.88 14.55
N GLY A 38 7.02 0.34 14.74
CA GLY A 38 6.74 0.89 16.06
C GLY A 38 5.55 0.21 16.75
N LEU A 39 4.45 -0.01 16.02
CA LEU A 39 3.27 -0.68 16.58
C LEU A 39 3.53 -2.18 16.80
N GLN A 40 4.29 -2.83 15.92
CA GLN A 40 4.73 -4.21 16.13
C GLN A 40 5.63 -4.34 17.37
N SER A 41 6.50 -3.35 17.61
CA SER A 41 7.41 -3.32 18.76
C SER A 41 6.78 -2.78 20.04
N ARG A 42 5.47 -2.43 20.02
CA ARG A 42 4.73 -1.83 21.14
C ARG A 42 5.25 -0.47 21.61
N LEU A 43 5.94 0.26 20.75
CA LEU A 43 6.46 1.61 20.98
C LEU A 43 5.40 2.67 20.65
N VAL A 44 4.23 2.59 21.29
CA VAL A 44 3.02 3.32 20.89
C VAL A 44 3.23 4.84 20.96
N LEU A 45 3.86 5.32 22.04
CA LEU A 45 4.09 6.75 22.26
C LEU A 45 5.12 7.29 21.27
N GLU A 46 6.27 6.62 21.09
CA GLU A 46 7.27 7.07 20.12
C GLU A 46 6.70 7.07 18.70
N THR A 47 5.96 6.02 18.34
CA THR A 47 5.33 5.91 17.03
C THR A 47 4.34 7.05 16.81
N THR A 48 3.50 7.35 17.80
CA THR A 48 2.51 8.42 17.70
C THR A 48 3.17 9.78 17.50
N LEU A 49 4.23 10.07 18.27
CA LEU A 49 4.97 11.33 18.13
C LEU A 49 5.68 11.44 16.78
N ILE A 50 6.42 10.41 16.37
CA ILE A 50 7.15 10.41 15.10
C ILE A 50 6.18 10.51 13.93
N SER A 51 5.10 9.73 13.92
CA SER A 51 4.07 9.81 12.89
C SER A 51 3.39 11.18 12.88
N GLY A 52 3.15 11.79 14.05
CA GLY A 52 2.64 13.17 14.15
C GLY A 52 3.55 14.20 13.48
N VAL A 53 4.86 14.13 13.76
CA VAL A 53 5.87 15.00 13.13
C VAL A 53 5.93 14.77 11.61
N LEU A 54 5.96 13.51 11.17
CA LEU A 54 5.97 13.17 9.74
C LEU A 54 4.69 13.67 9.04
N CYS A 55 3.52 13.52 9.65
CA CYS A 55 2.26 14.05 9.14
C CYS A 55 2.24 15.58 9.07
N ALA A 56 2.75 16.27 10.10
CA ALA A 56 2.87 17.72 10.08
C ALA A 56 3.82 18.21 8.98
N SER A 57 4.97 17.52 8.79
CA SER A 57 5.91 17.84 7.72
C SER A 57 5.31 17.60 6.33
N GLY A 58 4.54 16.52 6.16
CA GLY A 58 3.85 16.24 4.90
C GLY A 58 2.74 17.24 4.62
N TRP A 59 2.08 17.81 5.64
CA TRP A 59 1.07 18.87 5.45
C TRP A 59 1.62 20.05 4.65
N LEU A 60 2.88 20.46 4.91
CA LEU A 60 3.57 21.50 4.14
C LEU A 60 3.75 21.10 2.66
N LEU A 61 4.02 19.82 2.39
CA LEU A 61 4.20 19.27 1.06
C LEU A 61 2.90 19.07 0.27
N PHE A 62 1.72 19.19 0.86
CA PHE A 62 0.45 19.09 0.14
C PHE A 62 -0.25 20.45 -0.05
N GLN A 63 0.35 21.57 0.36
CA GLN A 63 -0.24 22.90 0.20
C GLN A 63 -0.27 23.38 -1.26
N GLN A 64 -1.21 24.28 -1.57
CA GLN A 64 -1.32 24.94 -2.88
C GLN A 64 -1.37 23.93 -4.06
N PRO A 65 -2.38 23.04 -4.12
CA PRO A 65 -2.56 22.18 -5.27
C PRO A 65 -2.97 23.02 -6.50
N SER A 66 -2.23 22.85 -7.59
CA SER A 66 -2.47 23.53 -8.87
C SER A 66 -3.36 22.72 -9.82
N ASN A 67 -3.25 21.39 -9.77
CA ASN A 67 -3.86 20.48 -10.73
C ASN A 67 -4.88 19.54 -10.08
N GLN A 68 -5.73 18.90 -10.91
CA GLN A 68 -6.71 17.91 -10.43
C GLN A 68 -6.07 16.75 -9.65
N ILE A 69 -4.92 16.25 -10.11
CA ILE A 69 -4.17 15.17 -9.45
C ILE A 69 -3.63 15.66 -8.10
N GLU A 70 -3.01 16.83 -8.04
CA GLU A 70 -2.48 17.40 -6.79
C GLU A 70 -3.60 17.64 -5.77
N ASN A 71 -4.78 18.10 -6.23
CA ASN A 71 -5.96 18.27 -5.38
C ASN A 71 -6.50 16.92 -4.87
N LEU A 72 -6.51 15.88 -5.71
CA LEU A 72 -6.86 14.52 -5.28
C LEU A 72 -5.88 14.03 -4.20
N LEU A 73 -4.57 14.18 -4.43
CA LEU A 73 -3.54 13.75 -3.49
C LEU A 73 -3.63 14.52 -2.16
N ASN A 74 -3.89 15.83 -2.19
CA ASN A 74 -4.13 16.63 -1.00
C ASN A 74 -5.34 16.13 -0.19
N LYS A 75 -6.47 15.85 -0.85
CA LYS A 75 -7.68 15.32 -0.19
C LYS A 75 -7.45 13.94 0.39
N LEU A 76 -6.82 13.04 -0.36
CA LEU A 76 -6.44 11.71 0.13
C LEU A 76 -5.55 11.84 1.35
N TYR A 77 -4.55 12.73 1.31
CA TYR A 77 -3.64 12.93 2.43
C TYR A 77 -4.36 13.39 3.70
N GLY A 78 -5.30 14.34 3.59
CA GLY A 78 -6.14 14.76 4.72
C GLY A 78 -6.95 13.62 5.32
N TRP A 79 -7.57 12.79 4.49
CA TRP A 79 -8.28 11.58 4.95
C TRP A 79 -7.34 10.55 5.58
N GLY A 80 -6.15 10.36 5.02
CA GLY A 80 -5.13 9.47 5.58
C GLY A 80 -4.72 9.88 6.99
N ILE A 81 -4.45 11.17 7.20
CA ILE A 81 -4.15 11.72 8.53
C ILE A 81 -5.33 11.50 9.49
N TYR A 82 -6.55 11.82 9.05
CA TYR A 82 -7.74 11.68 9.89
C TYR A 82 -7.89 10.24 10.42
N TRP A 83 -7.83 9.25 9.53
CA TRP A 83 -7.94 7.85 9.93
C TRP A 83 -6.76 7.38 10.78
N LEU A 84 -5.55 7.85 10.47
CA LEU A 84 -4.38 7.50 11.26
C LEU A 84 -4.48 8.02 12.70
N VAL A 85 -4.78 9.31 12.88
CA VAL A 85 -4.89 9.93 14.21
C VAL A 85 -5.97 9.25 15.04
N LEU A 86 -7.12 8.99 14.42
CA LEU A 86 -8.22 8.29 15.07
C LEU A 86 -7.77 6.88 15.49
N GLY A 87 -7.12 6.14 14.60
CA GLY A 87 -6.62 4.80 14.88
C GLY A 87 -5.56 4.72 15.98
N LEU A 88 -4.61 5.66 16.00
CA LEU A 88 -3.59 5.78 17.05
C LEU A 88 -4.19 6.19 18.39
N ALA A 89 -5.25 7.00 18.40
CA ALA A 89 -5.96 7.35 19.62
C ALA A 89 -6.66 6.14 20.26
N PHE A 90 -7.20 5.21 19.46
CA PHE A 90 -7.85 4.00 19.97
C PHE A 90 -6.89 2.87 20.35
N GLU A 91 -5.65 2.87 19.84
CA GLU A 91 -4.68 1.78 20.04
C GLU A 91 -4.41 1.48 21.54
N PRO A 92 -4.11 2.47 22.41
CA PRO A 92 -3.78 2.22 23.80
C PRO A 92 -4.91 1.55 24.58
N PHE A 93 -6.16 1.86 24.24
CA PHE A 93 -7.35 1.34 24.92
C PHE A 93 -7.65 -0.12 24.54
N GLN A 94 -7.17 -0.58 23.38
CA GLN A 94 -7.48 -1.92 22.85
C GLN A 94 -6.34 -2.93 23.08
N GLY A 95 -5.22 -2.47 23.65
CA GLY A 95 -4.07 -3.31 23.96
C GLY A 95 -3.41 -3.87 22.70
N GLY A 96 -3.50 -3.17 21.57
CA GLY A 96 -2.89 -3.56 20.29
C GLY A 96 -3.80 -3.72 19.11
N ILE A 97 -3.17 -3.73 17.94
CA ILE A 97 -3.77 -4.05 16.66
C ILE A 97 -4.01 -5.56 16.56
N LYS A 98 -5.27 -5.97 16.56
CA LYS A 98 -5.69 -7.37 16.40
C LYS A 98 -6.66 -7.52 15.23
N LYS A 99 -6.49 -8.59 14.45
CA LYS A 99 -7.31 -8.94 13.27
C LYS A 99 -8.50 -9.85 13.64
N ASP A 100 -8.28 -10.89 14.45
CA ASP A 100 -9.31 -11.93 14.70
C ASP A 100 -10.25 -11.58 15.86
N SER A 101 -9.84 -10.64 16.73
CA SER A 101 -10.74 -9.81 17.54
C SER A 101 -10.59 -8.39 17.02
N ALA A 102 -11.23 -8.11 15.89
CA ALA A 102 -10.96 -6.91 15.11
C ALA A 102 -11.10 -5.64 15.96
N THR A 103 -10.00 -4.93 16.12
CA THR A 103 -9.93 -3.68 16.89
C THR A 103 -10.29 -2.49 16.01
N LEU A 104 -10.85 -1.44 16.61
CA LEU A 104 -11.10 -0.18 15.90
C LEU A 104 -9.79 0.42 15.38
N SER A 105 -8.74 0.36 16.21
CA SER A 105 -7.38 0.75 15.83
C SER A 105 -6.89 0.01 14.58
N TYR A 106 -7.13 -1.31 14.49
CA TYR A 106 -6.81 -2.07 13.26
C TYR A 106 -7.47 -1.49 12.03
N PHE A 107 -8.79 -1.25 12.05
CA PHE A 107 -9.49 -0.69 10.89
C PHE A 107 -8.99 0.70 10.50
N PHE A 108 -8.84 1.60 11.46
CA PHE A 108 -8.49 2.98 11.18
C PHE A 108 -7.02 3.16 10.77
N ILE A 109 -6.08 2.53 11.47
CA ILE A 109 -4.66 2.60 11.12
C ILE A 109 -4.42 1.96 9.75
N THR A 110 -4.99 0.78 9.49
CA THR A 110 -4.81 0.13 8.17
C THR A 110 -5.45 0.92 7.04
N THR A 111 -6.57 1.60 7.29
CA THR A 111 -7.18 2.51 6.30
C THR A 111 -6.27 3.70 6.02
N GLY A 112 -5.73 4.35 7.05
CA GLY A 112 -4.76 5.45 6.92
C GLY A 112 -3.52 5.03 6.12
N MET A 113 -2.90 3.91 6.50
CA MET A 113 -1.75 3.33 5.79
C MET A 113 -2.08 2.99 4.33
N SER A 114 -3.26 2.42 4.07
CA SER A 114 -3.68 2.11 2.70
C SER A 114 -3.81 3.37 1.84
N ILE A 115 -4.28 4.48 2.41
CA ILE A 115 -4.35 5.77 1.73
C ILE A 115 -2.95 6.31 1.43
N PHE A 116 -2.00 6.23 2.37
CA PHE A 116 -0.61 6.66 2.14
C PHE A 116 0.09 5.80 1.07
N LEU A 117 -0.09 4.49 1.10
CA LEU A 117 0.36 3.59 0.03
C LEU A 117 -0.30 3.91 -1.31
N LEU A 118 -1.58 4.26 -1.33
CA LEU A 118 -2.27 4.66 -2.56
C LEU A 118 -1.71 5.96 -3.13
N ILE A 119 -1.38 6.94 -2.28
CA ILE A 119 -0.68 8.17 -2.68
C ILE A 119 0.69 7.81 -3.28
N LEU A 120 1.48 6.99 -2.58
CA LEU A 120 2.78 6.50 -3.07
C LEU A 120 2.65 5.85 -4.45
N PHE A 121 1.74 4.89 -4.63
CA PHE A 121 1.57 4.20 -5.90
C PHE A 121 1.04 5.10 -7.01
N THR A 122 0.17 6.05 -6.68
CA THR A 122 -0.28 7.08 -7.65
C THR A 122 0.90 7.90 -8.15
N VAL A 123 1.77 8.38 -7.25
CA VAL A 123 2.97 9.14 -7.64
C VAL A 123 3.94 8.25 -8.43
N VAL A 124 4.24 7.02 -7.98
CA VAL A 124 5.12 6.07 -8.70
C VAL A 124 4.58 5.75 -10.11
N ARG A 125 3.27 5.57 -10.26
CA ARG A 125 2.66 5.26 -11.55
C ARG A 125 2.65 6.45 -12.49
N ASP A 126 2.13 7.58 -12.02
CA ASP A 126 1.77 8.69 -12.90
C ASP A 126 2.96 9.64 -13.12
N TYR A 127 3.85 9.77 -12.13
CA TYR A 127 5.06 10.59 -12.25
C TYR A 127 6.28 9.78 -12.71
N PHE A 128 6.62 8.67 -12.04
CA PHE A 128 7.80 7.86 -12.41
C PHE A 128 7.55 6.92 -13.60
N GLN A 129 6.32 6.89 -14.13
CA GLN A 129 5.92 6.09 -15.29
C GLN A 129 6.24 4.58 -15.19
N GLN A 130 6.40 4.06 -13.97
CA GLN A 130 6.76 2.65 -13.69
C GLN A 130 5.55 1.72 -13.79
N LYS A 131 4.80 1.83 -14.89
CA LYS A 131 3.56 1.08 -15.14
C LYS A 131 3.78 -0.43 -15.15
N SER A 132 4.94 -0.89 -15.63
CA SER A 132 5.25 -2.33 -15.75
C SER A 132 5.40 -3.00 -14.38
N ILE A 133 6.12 -2.36 -13.46
CA ILE A 133 6.35 -2.90 -12.10
C ILE A 133 5.03 -2.93 -11.32
N LEU A 134 4.26 -1.85 -11.40
CA LEU A 134 2.96 -1.75 -10.74
C LEU A 134 1.87 -2.62 -11.40
N LYS A 135 2.08 -3.10 -12.62
CA LYS A 135 1.11 -3.94 -13.34
C LYS A 135 0.77 -5.21 -12.58
N LEU A 136 1.78 -5.82 -11.93
CA LEU A 136 1.57 -7.01 -11.10
C LEU A 136 0.66 -6.69 -9.91
N PHE A 137 0.92 -5.59 -9.21
CA PHE A 137 0.09 -5.13 -8.08
C PHE A 137 -1.34 -4.77 -8.52
N ILE A 138 -1.49 -4.07 -9.65
CA ILE A 138 -2.81 -3.69 -10.19
C ILE A 138 -3.64 -4.95 -10.49
N TYR A 139 -3.08 -5.95 -11.16
CA TYR A 139 -3.82 -7.17 -11.47
C TYR A 139 -4.20 -7.97 -10.22
N ASN A 140 -3.32 -8.03 -9.23
CA ASN A 140 -3.64 -8.67 -7.96
C ASN A 140 -4.74 -7.92 -7.20
N GLY A 141 -4.72 -6.59 -7.21
CA GLY A 141 -5.77 -5.76 -6.59
C GLY A 141 -7.13 -5.83 -7.29
N GLN A 142 -7.15 -6.06 -8.61
CA GLN A 142 -8.40 -6.27 -9.36
C GLN A 142 -9.05 -7.63 -9.09
N ASN A 143 -8.27 -8.60 -8.62
CA ASN A 143 -8.72 -9.99 -8.50
C ASN A 143 -8.21 -10.67 -7.21
N PRO A 144 -8.47 -10.06 -6.03
CA PRO A 144 -7.91 -10.53 -4.77
C PRO A 144 -8.41 -11.93 -4.39
N MET A 145 -9.64 -12.29 -4.78
CA MET A 145 -10.22 -13.61 -4.49
C MET A 145 -9.46 -14.75 -5.17
N ILE A 146 -8.97 -14.55 -6.39
CA ILE A 146 -8.14 -15.56 -7.05
C ILE A 146 -6.83 -15.77 -6.29
N ALA A 147 -6.24 -14.72 -5.69
CA ALA A 147 -5.03 -14.88 -4.90
C ALA A 147 -5.26 -15.81 -3.69
N TYR A 148 -6.39 -15.65 -2.99
CA TYR A 148 -6.79 -16.53 -1.89
C TYR A 148 -7.04 -17.98 -2.36
N VAL A 149 -7.77 -18.15 -3.46
CA VAL A 149 -8.13 -19.48 -3.98
C VAL A 149 -6.90 -20.21 -4.51
N VAL A 150 -6.04 -19.54 -5.28
CA VAL A 150 -4.85 -20.13 -5.90
C VAL A 150 -3.91 -20.69 -4.85
N PHE A 151 -3.65 -19.96 -3.76
CA PHE A 151 -2.75 -20.48 -2.73
C PHE A 151 -3.31 -21.76 -2.08
N GLY A 152 -4.55 -21.71 -1.59
CA GLY A 152 -5.14 -22.82 -0.82
C GLY A 152 -5.58 -24.01 -1.66
N ASN A 153 -6.10 -23.79 -2.87
CA ASN A 153 -6.77 -24.82 -3.68
C ASN A 153 -5.93 -25.31 -4.86
N LEU A 154 -4.86 -24.60 -5.24
CA LEU A 154 -4.01 -24.99 -6.36
C LEU A 154 -2.58 -25.24 -5.89
N LEU A 155 -1.93 -24.21 -5.34
CA LEU A 155 -0.51 -24.25 -5.00
C LEU A 155 -0.21 -25.23 -3.87
N LEU A 156 -0.95 -25.17 -2.76
CA LEU A 156 -0.73 -26.04 -1.62
C LEU A 156 -0.98 -27.53 -1.94
N PRO A 157 -2.08 -27.94 -2.61
CA PRO A 157 -2.29 -29.32 -3.02
C PRO A 157 -1.20 -29.85 -3.97
N ILE A 158 -0.77 -29.06 -4.97
CA ILE A 158 0.30 -29.47 -5.90
C ILE A 158 1.60 -29.73 -5.15
N LEU A 159 2.00 -28.84 -4.22
CA LEU A 159 3.21 -29.02 -3.43
C LEU A 159 3.16 -30.26 -2.54
N LYS A 160 1.99 -30.59 -1.99
CA LYS A 160 1.79 -31.79 -1.17
C LYS A 160 1.83 -33.06 -2.03
N LEU A 161 1.11 -33.10 -3.16
CA LEU A 161 1.07 -34.25 -4.06
C LEU A 161 2.43 -34.57 -4.68
N THR A 162 3.25 -33.55 -4.93
CA THR A 162 4.61 -33.72 -5.46
C THR A 162 5.67 -33.98 -4.38
N GLY A 163 5.29 -33.96 -3.10
CA GLY A 163 6.19 -34.17 -1.96
C GLY A 163 7.16 -33.01 -1.68
N TRP A 164 7.02 -31.88 -2.38
CA TRP A 164 7.89 -30.71 -2.21
C TRP A 164 7.55 -29.88 -0.98
N TYR A 165 6.31 -29.95 -0.48
CA TYR A 165 5.88 -29.19 0.69
C TYR A 165 6.80 -29.43 1.90
N GLU A 166 7.01 -30.71 2.26
CA GLU A 166 7.87 -31.09 3.40
C GLU A 166 9.35 -30.76 3.16
N LYS A 167 9.84 -30.93 1.94
CA LYS A 167 11.23 -30.58 1.58
C LYS A 167 11.49 -29.08 1.75
N ILE A 168 10.58 -28.25 1.25
CA ILE A 168 10.69 -26.79 1.38
C ILE A 168 10.58 -26.40 2.86
N ALA A 169 9.66 -27.00 3.61
CA ALA A 169 9.53 -26.75 5.05
C ALA A 169 10.85 -27.06 5.80
N GLN A 170 11.50 -28.18 5.51
CA GLN A 170 12.79 -28.55 6.09
C GLN A 170 13.94 -27.62 5.69
N MET A 171 13.91 -27.04 4.48
CA MET A 171 14.89 -26.03 4.06
C MET A 171 14.61 -24.65 4.68
N THR A 172 13.41 -24.42 5.21
CA THR A 172 12.93 -23.12 5.67
C THR A 172 13.13 -22.92 7.19
N GLN A 173 14.11 -23.61 7.79
CA GLN A 173 14.36 -23.59 9.23
C GLN A 173 15.00 -22.27 9.73
N THR A 174 15.60 -21.48 8.85
CA THR A 174 16.21 -20.19 9.21
C THR A 174 15.31 -19.03 8.79
N THR A 175 15.35 -17.91 9.54
CA THR A 175 14.53 -16.72 9.26
C THR A 175 14.72 -16.18 7.84
N ARG A 176 15.95 -16.21 7.31
CA ARG A 176 16.26 -15.73 5.96
C ARG A 176 15.63 -16.61 4.88
N LEU A 177 15.73 -17.93 5.04
CA LEU A 177 15.11 -18.88 4.12
C LEU A 177 13.58 -18.85 4.26
N GLY A 178 13.05 -18.65 5.47
CA GLY A 178 11.66 -18.28 5.76
C GLY A 178 11.13 -17.17 4.88
N LEU A 179 11.82 -16.04 4.93
CA LEU A 179 11.46 -14.85 4.16
C LEU A 179 11.54 -15.12 2.65
N LEU A 180 12.60 -15.78 2.18
CA LEU A 180 12.76 -16.11 0.76
C LEU A 180 11.65 -17.04 0.26
N THR A 181 11.33 -18.09 1.00
CA THR A 181 10.26 -19.04 0.66
C THR A 181 8.91 -18.32 0.60
N GLY A 182 8.59 -17.47 1.59
CA GLY A 182 7.38 -16.67 1.59
C GLY A 182 7.30 -15.71 0.39
N PHE A 183 8.42 -15.06 0.06
CA PHE A 183 8.52 -14.21 -1.12
C PHE A 183 8.28 -14.98 -2.42
N ILE A 184 8.90 -16.15 -2.58
CA ILE A 184 8.73 -17.02 -3.76
C ILE A 184 7.27 -17.47 -3.89
N TYR A 185 6.64 -17.94 -2.81
CA TYR A 185 5.23 -18.34 -2.86
C TYR A 185 4.32 -17.17 -3.23
N THR A 186 4.53 -16.00 -2.62
CA THR A 186 3.75 -14.80 -2.93
C THR A 186 3.91 -14.38 -4.39
N LEU A 187 5.15 -14.44 -4.92
CA LEU A 187 5.43 -14.12 -6.31
C LEU A 187 4.75 -15.11 -7.28
N ILE A 188 4.81 -16.41 -7.00
CA ILE A 188 4.14 -17.44 -7.82
C ILE A 188 2.63 -17.19 -7.86
N VAL A 189 1.99 -16.99 -6.69
CA VAL A 189 0.56 -16.68 -6.62
C VAL A 189 0.26 -15.41 -7.40
N ALA A 190 1.05 -14.35 -7.22
CA ALA A 190 0.84 -13.07 -7.89
C ALA A 190 0.95 -13.18 -9.43
N LEU A 191 1.86 -14.00 -9.92
CA LEU A 191 2.02 -14.28 -11.35
C LEU A 191 0.82 -15.06 -11.91
N ILE A 192 0.36 -16.09 -11.20
CA ILE A 192 -0.84 -16.85 -11.58
C ILE A 192 -2.06 -15.92 -11.64
N VAL A 193 -2.28 -15.12 -10.60
CA VAL A 193 -3.37 -14.12 -10.57
C VAL A 193 -3.26 -13.13 -11.72
N SER A 194 -2.05 -12.69 -12.08
CA SER A 194 -1.83 -11.83 -13.23
C SER A 194 -2.22 -12.49 -14.54
N VAL A 195 -1.92 -13.78 -14.74
CA VAL A 195 -2.34 -14.54 -15.92
C VAL A 195 -3.86 -14.62 -15.98
N PHE A 196 -4.52 -15.01 -14.89
CA PHE A 196 -5.99 -15.10 -14.84
C PHE A 196 -6.66 -13.74 -15.09
N SER A 197 -6.10 -12.66 -14.56
CA SER A 197 -6.61 -11.30 -14.77
C SER A 197 -6.44 -10.83 -16.21
N LYS A 198 -5.34 -11.20 -16.89
CA LYS A 198 -5.17 -10.96 -18.34
C LYS A 198 -6.17 -11.74 -19.18
N LEU A 199 -6.52 -12.95 -18.76
CA LEU A 199 -7.56 -13.78 -19.37
C LEU A 199 -8.98 -13.31 -19.03
N LYS A 200 -9.14 -12.23 -18.26
CA LYS A 200 -10.43 -11.69 -17.77
C LYS A 200 -11.26 -12.71 -16.97
N LEU A 201 -10.60 -13.66 -16.32
CA LEU A 201 -11.23 -14.61 -15.41
C LEU A 201 -11.26 -13.97 -14.02
N PHE A 202 -12.45 -13.57 -13.57
CA PHE A 202 -12.65 -12.94 -12.27
C PHE A 202 -13.48 -13.83 -11.38
N TRP A 203 -12.98 -14.08 -10.17
CA TRP A 203 -13.74 -14.78 -9.16
C TRP A 203 -14.54 -13.75 -8.35
N ARG A 204 -15.86 -13.74 -8.51
CA ARG A 204 -16.77 -12.91 -7.70
C ARG A 204 -17.17 -13.70 -6.45
N THR A 205 -17.31 -13.00 -5.34
CA THR A 205 -17.89 -13.53 -4.10
C THR A 205 -19.39 -13.28 -4.10
#